data_AF-A0A7U9NA07-F1
#
_entry.id   AF-A0A7U9NA07-F1
#
_cell.length_a   1.000
_cell.length_b   1.000
_cell.length_c   1.000
_cell.angle_alpha   90.00
_cell.angle_beta   90.00
_cell.angle_gamma   90.00
#
_symmetry.space_group_name_H-M   'P 1'
#
loop_
_entity.id
_entity.type
_entity.pdbx_description
1 polymer ?
#
loop_
_entity_poly.entity_id
_entity_poly.type
_entity_poly.pdbx_seq_one_letter_code
_entity_poly.pdbx_strand_id
1 'polypeptide(L)' 'MNRRQRKKKSKQQEITIFIGCERVAKVEDYRKMKESIEYQLRAGSVVLLPAYLHVEAIIQQRGSRRIEIKQESEVKRHEV' A
#
# COMPACT_ATOMS: atom_id res chain seq x y z
N MET A 1 -32.64 -25.40 -18.46
CA MET A 1 -32.45 -24.45 -17.33
C MET A 1 -30.95 -24.36 -17.03
N ASN A 2 -30.24 -23.42 -17.65
CA ASN A 2 -28.78 -23.34 -17.53
C ASN A 2 -28.39 -22.57 -16.26
N ARG A 3 -28.02 -23.32 -15.21
CA ARG A 3 -27.36 -22.77 -14.03
C ARG A 3 -26.03 -22.16 -14.45
N ARG A 4 -26.03 -20.84 -14.66
CA ARG A 4 -24.80 -20.04 -14.76
C ARG A 4 -24.05 -20.22 -13.43
N GLN A 5 -23.04 -21.08 -13.42
CA GLN A 5 -22.09 -21.16 -12.32
C GLN A 5 -21.44 -19.78 -12.21
N ARG A 6 -21.83 -19.02 -11.20
CA ARG A 6 -21.23 -17.74 -10.86
C ARG A 6 -19.75 -18.05 -10.62
N LYS A 7 -18.86 -17.63 -11.53
CA LYS A 7 -17.42 -17.75 -11.34
C LYS A 7 -17.13 -17.20 -9.95
N LYS A 8 -16.63 -18.05 -9.03
CA LYS A 8 -16.13 -17.59 -7.73
C LYS A 8 -15.21 -16.42 -8.04
N LYS A 9 -15.50 -15.22 -7.52
CA LYS A 9 -14.57 -14.09 -7.63
C LYS A 9 -13.23 -14.64 -7.15
N SER A 10 -12.26 -14.75 -8.07
CA SER A 10 -10.92 -15.21 -7.73
C SER A 10 -10.50 -14.51 -6.45
N LYS A 11 -9.98 -15.28 -5.49
CA LYS A 11 -9.31 -14.74 -4.31
C LYS A 11 -8.54 -13.51 -4.75
N GLN A 12 -8.91 -12.36 -4.19
CA GLN A 12 -8.38 -11.06 -4.55
C GLN A 12 -6.85 -11.19 -4.62
N GLN A 13 -6.30 -11.11 -5.82
CA GLN A 13 -4.91 -11.50 -6.07
C GLN A 13 -3.99 -10.59 -5.27
N GLU A 14 -3.08 -11.21 -4.53
CA GLU A 14 -2.33 -10.56 -3.47
C GLU A 14 -1.34 -9.56 -4.09
N ILE A 15 -1.14 -8.44 -3.39
CA ILE A 15 -0.11 -7.46 -3.69
C ILE A 15 0.76 -7.41 -2.45
N THR A 16 2.07 -7.60 -2.64
CA THR A 16 3.05 -7.46 -1.56
C THR A 16 3.87 -6.22 -1.84
N ILE A 17 3.91 -5.30 -0.87
CA ILE A 17 4.71 -4.08 -0.94
C ILE A 17 5.75 -4.18 0.16
N PHE A 18 7.02 -4.01 -0.21
CA PHE A 18 8.13 -3.85 0.72
C PHE A 18 8.36 -2.37 0.93
N ILE A 19 8.36 -1.96 2.20
CA ILE A 19 8.48 -0.56 2.61
C ILE A 19 9.70 -0.46 3.51
N GLY A 20 10.68 0.32 3.05
CA GLY A 20 11.83 0.70 3.83
C GLY A 20 11.50 1.89 4.71
N CYS A 21 12.14 1.95 5.87
CA CYS A 21 12.05 3.07 6.80
C CYS A 21 13.46 3.57 7.11
N GLU A 22 13.73 4.82 6.75
CA GLU A 22 15.06 5.43 6.99
C GLU A 22 15.25 5.86 8.44
N ARG A 23 14.16 5.97 9.20
CA ARG A 23 14.19 6.36 10.61
C ARG A 23 14.21 5.14 11.52
N VAL A 24 15.04 5.19 12.56
CA VAL A 24 14.95 4.25 13.68
C VAL A 24 13.75 4.64 14.53
N ALA A 25 12.67 3.86 14.45
CA ALA A 25 11.46 4.06 15.25
C ALA A 25 11.29 2.98 16.33
N LYS A 26 10.41 3.21 17.32
CA LYS A 26 10.04 2.16 18.28
C LYS A 26 9.16 1.11 17.59
N VAL A 27 9.12 -0.10 18.14
CA VAL A 27 8.27 -1.21 17.62
C VAL A 27 6.80 -0.81 17.52
N GLU A 28 6.31 -0.02 18.47
CA GLU A 28 4.93 0.49 18.47
C GLU A 28 4.64 1.43 17.30
N ASP A 29 5.61 2.26 16.93
CA ASP A 29 5.47 3.22 15.83
C ASP A 29 5.46 2.46 14.49
N TYR A 30 6.30 1.44 14.33
CA TYR A 30 6.24 0.56 13.15
C TYR A 30 4.89 -0.12 13.00
N ARG A 31 4.27 -0.56 14.11
CA ARG A 31 2.95 -1.17 14.09
C ARG A 31 1.88 -0.18 13.61
N LYS A 32 1.90 1.05 14.13
CA LYS A 32 0.98 2.11 13.70
C LYS A 32 1.15 2.46 12.21
N MET A 33 2.39 2.54 11.74
CA MET A 33 2.69 2.79 10.32
C MET A 33 2.13 1.67 9.44
N LYS A 34 2.40 0.42 9.81
CA LYS A 34 1.86 -0.75 9.12
C LYS A 34 0.33 -0.72 9.07
N GLU A 35 -0.34 -0.51 10.21
CA GLU A 35 -1.80 -0.48 10.30
C GLU A 35 -2.40 0.65 9.44
N SER A 36 -1.77 1.83 9.40
CA SER A 36 -2.20 2.94 8.55
C SER A 36 -2.13 2.61 7.05
N ILE A 37 -1.02 2.02 6.62
CA ILE A 37 -0.79 1.65 5.22
C ILE A 37 -1.73 0.51 4.80
N GLU A 38 -1.90 -0.50 5.66
CA GLU A 38 -2.85 -1.58 5.43
C GLU A 38 -4.29 -1.05 5.33
N TYR A 39 -4.66 -0.08 6.18
CA TYR A 39 -5.97 0.55 6.10
C TYR A 39 -6.18 1.26 4.75
N GLN A 40 -5.20 2.03 4.27
CA GLN A 40 -5.26 2.70 2.97
C GLN A 40 -5.39 1.68 1.80
N LEU A 41 -4.64 0.58 1.86
CA LEU A 41 -4.71 -0.51 0.87
C LEU A 41 -6.06 -1.24 0.87
N ARG A 42 -6.71 -1.34 2.03
CA ARG A 42 -8.06 -1.91 2.14
C ARG A 42 -9.13 -0.93 1.66
N ALA A 43 -9.00 0.35 2.00
CA ALA A 43 -9.97 1.38 1.67
C ALA A 43 -9.92 1.80 0.19
N GLY A 44 -8.74 1.75 -0.44
CA GLY A 44 -8.51 2.34 -1.76
C GLY A 44 -7.45 1.64 -2.61
N SER A 45 -7.17 2.23 -3.78
CA SER A 45 -6.05 1.84 -4.65
C SER A 45 -4.83 2.71 -4.41
N VAL A 46 -4.98 3.81 -3.68
CA VAL A 46 -3.95 4.83 -3.52
C VAL A 46 -3.41 4.76 -2.12
N VAL A 47 -2.08 4.70 -1.99
CA VAL A 47 -1.38 4.77 -0.71
C VAL A 47 -0.53 6.02 -0.72
N LEU A 48 -0.71 6.86 0.29
CA LEU A 48 0.15 7.98 0.60
C LEU A 48 1.20 7.53 1.62
N LEU A 49 2.46 7.53 1.21
CA LEU A 49 3.58 7.19 2.06
C LEU A 49 4.24 8.47 2.60
N PRO A 50 4.39 8.59 3.94
CA PRO A 50 5.17 9.67 4.54
C PRO A 50 6.60 9.73 4.00
N ALA A 51 7.21 10.92 4.00
CA ALA A 51 8.55 11.16 3.42
C ALA A 51 9.66 10.25 3.96
N TYR A 52 9.54 9.81 5.22
CA TYR A 52 10.52 8.93 5.88
C TYR A 52 10.34 7.44 5.56
N LEU A 53 9.30 7.07 4.80
CA LEU A 53 9.07 5.74 4.27
C LEU A 53 9.26 5.76 2.76
N HIS A 54 9.91 4.73 2.23
CA HIS A 54 10.08 4.56 0.79
C HIS A 54 9.69 3.15 0.37
N VAL A 55 9.31 2.99 -0.90
CA VAL A 55 9.01 1.67 -1.47
C VAL A 55 10.31 1.04 -1.91
N GLU A 56 10.62 -0.13 -1.37
CA GLU A 56 11.78 -0.92 -1.81
C GLU A 56 11.41 -1.81 -3.00
N ALA A 57 10.26 -2.48 -2.91
CA ALA A 57 9.81 -3.40 -3.95
C ALA A 57 8.28 -3.55 -3.94
N ILE A 58 7.73 -3.82 -5.12
CA ILE A 58 6.32 -4.17 -5.29
C ILE A 58 6.26 -5.48 -6.05
N ILE A 59 5.65 -6.50 -5.44
CA ILE A 59 5.38 -7.79 -6.08
C ILE A 59 3.88 -7.85 -6.35
N GLN A 60 3.51 -7.84 -7.64
CA GLN A 60 2.13 -7.97 -8.10
C GLN A 60 1.94 -9.29 -8.82
N GLN A 61 0.92 -10.06 -8.43
CA GLN A 61 0.53 -11.26 -9.16
C GLN A 61 -0.29 -10.89 -10.41
N ARG A 62 -0.31 -11.78 -11.41
CA ARG A 62 -1.10 -11.56 -12.64
C ARG A 62 -2.58 -11.42 -12.30
N GLY A 63 -3.13 -10.23 -12.56
CA GLY A 63 -4.52 -9.86 -12.30
C GLY A 63 -4.76 -9.11 -10.98
N SER A 64 -3.71 -8.86 -10.19
CA SER A 64 -3.78 -8.01 -9.00
C SER A 64 -4.31 -6.61 -9.33
N ARG A 65 -4.95 -5.99 -8.34
CA ARG A 65 -5.50 -4.64 -8.45
C ARG A 65 -4.37 -3.64 -8.75
N ARG A 66 -4.61 -2.69 -9.64
CA ARG A 66 -3.68 -1.57 -9.84
C ARG A 66 -3.66 -0.70 -8.59
N ILE A 67 -2.47 -0.51 -8.02
CA ILE A 67 -2.21 0.40 -6.91
C ILE A 67 -1.37 1.57 -7.39
N GLU A 68 -1.61 2.73 -6.80
CA GLU A 68 -0.83 3.93 -7.01
C GLU A 68 -0.22 4.31 -5.67
N ILE A 69 1.11 4.42 -5.62
CA ILE A 69 1.81 4.85 -4.41
C ILE A 69 2.30 6.27 -4.65
N LYS A 70 1.88 7.18 -3.79
CA LYS A 70 2.32 8.56 -3.77
C LYS A 70 3.19 8.74 -2.55
N GLN A 71 4.40 9.24 -2.74
CA GLN A 71 5.26 9.61 -1.64
C GLN A 71 5.02 11.08 -1.32
N GLU A 72 4.80 11.39 -0.04
CA GLU A 72 4.92 12.77 0.44
C GLU A 72 6.36 13.19 0.21
N SER A 73 6.59 14.02 -0.80
CA SER A 73 7.86 14.73 -0.92
C SER A 73 7.95 15.73 0.23
N GLU A 74 9.15 15.96 0.78
CA GLU A 74 9.42 17.10 1.67
C GLU A 74 9.22 18.43 0.89
N VAL A 75 7.98 18.76 0.55
CA VAL A 75 7.61 20.09 0.06
C VAL A 75 7.23 20.94 1.27
N LYS A 76 8.23 21.15 2.14
CA LYS A 76 8.35 22.38 2.92
C LYS A 76 9.71 23.01 2.60
N ARG A 77 9.98 23.22 1.31
CA ARG A 77 10.89 24.29 0.91
C ARG A 77 10.11 25.60 1.05
N HIS A 78 10.39 26.31 2.14
CA HIS A 78 10.16 27.75 2.33
C HIS A 78 8.80 28.31 1.87
N GLU A 79 7.86 28.44 2.80
CA GLU A 79 7.03 29.65 2.78
C GLU A 79 7.95 30.82 3.16
N VAL A 80 8.20 31.68 2.17
CA VAL A 80 8.88 32.98 2.26
C VAL A 80 8.00 34.02 2.94
#